data_AF-A0A7S1D5Z6-F1
#
_entry.id   AF-A0A7S1D5Z6-F1
#
_cell.length_a   1.000
_cell.length_b   1.000
_cell.length_c   1.000
_cell.angle_alpha   90.00
_cell.angle_beta   90.00
_cell.angle_gamma   90.00
#
_symmetry.space_group_name_H-M   'P 1'
#
loop_
_entity.id
_entity.type
_entity.pdbx_description
1 polymer ?
#
loop_
_entity_poly.entity_id
_entity_poly.type
_entity_poly.pdbx_seq_one_letter_code
_entity_poly.pdbx_strand_id
1 'polypeptide(L)'
;TKEGEDGVAAVVPSEKYKSTDVWSASECVAEFTACLVEATRLEQVVPSFDKDDPLAMRLVTAASNLRSHVFGIEPLQSLYAAKGIAGNIIPAIATTNAIVAGLQ
;
A
#
# COMPACT_ATOMS: atom_id res chain seq x y z
N THR A 1 -1.38 -34.26 -22.16
CA THR A 1 0.05 -34.00 -22.41
C THR A 1 0.16 -32.75 -23.26
N LYS A 2 1.06 -31.82 -22.88
CA LYS A 2 1.15 -30.40 -23.26
C LYS A 2 0.26 -29.54 -22.35
N GLU A 3 0.74 -29.00 -21.22
CA GLU A 3 1.79 -27.96 -21.08
C GLU A 3 1.49 -26.81 -22.06
N GLY A 4 1.21 -25.59 -21.66
CA GLY A 4 1.67 -24.85 -20.51
C GLY A 4 1.90 -23.45 -21.06
N GLU A 5 0.90 -22.59 -20.92
CA GLU A 5 0.99 -21.16 -21.24
C GLU A 5 0.07 -20.44 -20.24
N ASP A 6 0.42 -20.59 -18.95
CA ASP A 6 0.04 -19.61 -17.94
C ASP A 6 0.82 -18.34 -18.26
N GLY A 7 0.28 -17.58 -19.21
CA GLY A 7 0.72 -16.25 -19.53
C GLY A 7 0.73 -15.47 -18.24
N VAL A 8 1.94 -15.17 -17.75
CA VAL A 8 2.19 -14.20 -16.69
C VAL A 8 1.71 -12.87 -17.25
N ALA A 9 0.41 -12.64 -17.12
CA ALA A 9 -0.26 -11.44 -17.54
C ALA A 9 0.52 -10.29 -16.93
N ALA A 10 0.97 -9.37 -17.78
CA ALA A 10 1.64 -8.15 -17.39
C ALA A 10 0.84 -7.53 -16.22
N VAL A 11 1.35 -7.70 -15.00
CA VAL A 11 0.72 -7.16 -13.80
C VAL A 11 1.02 -5.67 -13.85
N VAL A 12 0.07 -4.92 -14.40
CA VAL A 12 0.03 -3.46 -14.36
C VAL A 12 -0.78 -3.13 -13.10
N PRO A 13 -0.17 -2.64 -11.99
CA PRO A 13 -0.93 -2.51 -10.77
C PRO A 13 -0.90 -1.07 -10.26
N SER A 14 -1.89 -0.27 -10.65
CA SER A 14 -2.22 0.96 -9.91
C SER A 14 -3.58 1.57 -10.23
N GLU A 15 -4.20 1.29 -11.39
CA GLU A 15 -5.45 1.98 -11.79
C GLU A 15 -6.76 1.35 -11.28
N LYS A 16 -6.71 0.18 -10.62
CA LYS A 16 -7.93 -0.55 -10.26
C LYS A 16 -8.64 -0.03 -9.00
N TYR A 17 -7.93 0.58 -8.05
CA TYR A 17 -8.47 0.88 -6.72
C TYR A 17 -8.24 2.34 -6.32
N LYS A 18 -9.24 2.97 -5.72
CA LYS A 18 -9.07 4.28 -5.08
C LYS A 18 -8.34 4.08 -3.75
N SER A 19 -7.59 5.08 -3.31
CA SER A 19 -6.84 5.04 -2.05
C SER A 19 -7.72 4.83 -0.81
N THR A 20 -9.00 5.18 -0.90
CA THR A 20 -10.00 5.04 0.17
C THR A 20 -10.69 3.68 0.19
N ASP A 21 -10.51 2.86 -0.85
CA ASP A 21 -11.19 1.58 -0.96
C ASP A 21 -10.60 0.57 0.03
N VAL A 22 -11.46 -0.24 0.64
CA VAL A 22 -11.06 -1.33 1.52
C VAL A 22 -11.00 -2.61 0.69
N TRP A 23 -9.85 -3.28 0.72
CA TRP A 23 -9.62 -4.50 -0.03
C TRP A 23 -10.12 -5.72 0.74
N SER A 24 -10.72 -6.67 0.04
CA SER A 24 -11.01 -8.01 0.55
C SER A 24 -9.73 -8.82 0.74
N ALA A 25 -9.84 -9.95 1.46
CA ALA A 25 -8.69 -10.81 1.72
C ALA A 25 -8.05 -11.36 0.42
N SER A 26 -8.87 -11.76 -0.56
CA SER A 26 -8.39 -12.25 -1.87
C SER A 26 -7.67 -11.17 -2.67
N GLU A 27 -8.16 -9.93 -2.64
CA GLU A 27 -7.50 -8.78 -3.27
C GLU A 27 -6.17 -8.46 -2.58
N CYS A 28 -6.10 -8.55 -1.24
CA CYS A 28 -4.86 -8.37 -0.50
C CYS A 28 -3.80 -9.41 -0.88
N VAL A 29 -4.18 -10.69 -1.07
CA VAL A 29 -3.23 -11.72 -1.52
C VAL A 29 -2.71 -11.43 -2.93
N ALA A 30 -3.60 -11.02 -3.84
CA ALA A 30 -3.23 -10.67 -5.21
C ALA A 30 -2.26 -9.48 -5.25
N GLU A 31 -2.56 -8.42 -4.50
CA GLU A 31 -1.70 -7.23 -4.40
C GLU A 31 -0.37 -7.53 -3.73
N PHE A 32 -0.36 -8.36 -2.67
CA PHE A 32 0.88 -8.76 -1.99
C PHE A 32 1.82 -9.53 -2.95
N THR A 33 1.27 -10.47 -3.71
CA THR A 33 2.04 -11.24 -4.69
C THR A 33 2.56 -10.35 -5.83
N ALA A 34 1.71 -9.43 -6.32
CA ALA A 34 2.10 -8.44 -7.32
C ALA A 34 3.27 -7.58 -6.84
N CYS A 35 3.22 -7.09 -5.60
CA CYS A 35 4.29 -6.28 -5.02
C CYS A 35 5.60 -7.06 -4.89
N LEU A 36 5.56 -8.35 -4.54
CA LEU A 36 6.77 -9.18 -4.47
C LEU A 36 7.41 -9.41 -5.84
N VAL A 37 6.60 -9.67 -6.86
CA VAL A 37 7.08 -9.81 -8.25
C VAL A 37 7.69 -8.50 -8.75
N GLU A 38 7.07 -7.37 -8.42
CA GLU A 38 7.56 -6.03 -8.76
C GLU A 38 8.89 -5.73 -8.03
N ALA A 39 8.97 -5.98 -6.73
CA ALA A 39 10.16 -5.76 -5.92
C ALA A 39 11.35 -6.61 -6.36
N THR A 40 11.12 -7.88 -6.71
CA THR A 40 12.19 -8.76 -7.23
C THR A 40 12.71 -8.34 -8.60
N ARG A 41 11.86 -7.74 -9.45
CA ARG A 41 12.26 -7.24 -10.77
C ARG A 41 13.12 -5.98 -10.69
N LEU A 42 12.87 -5.12 -9.70
CA LEU A 42 13.56 -3.84 -9.57
C LEU A 42 14.96 -3.97 -8.95
N GLU A 43 15.38 -5.19 -8.53
CA GLU A 43 16.63 -5.44 -7.77
C GLU A 43 16.85 -4.41 -6.64
N GLN A 44 15.76 -3.85 -6.12
CA GLN A 44 15.83 -2.83 -5.08
C GLN A 44 16.17 -3.53 -3.77
N VAL A 45 17.43 -3.39 -3.36
CA VAL A 45 17.80 -3.53 -1.94
C VAL A 45 17.01 -2.45 -1.23
N VAL A 46 15.90 -2.83 -0.59
CA VAL A 46 14.92 -1.88 -0.03
C VAL A 46 15.66 -0.90 0.87
N PRO A 47 15.84 0.37 0.47
CA PRO A 47 16.37 1.38 1.37
C PRO A 47 15.32 1.62 2.46
N SER A 48 15.65 2.44 3.46
CA SER A 48 14.70 2.89 4.48
C SER A 48 13.30 3.16 3.91
N PHE A 49 12.27 2.65 4.59
CA PHE A 49 10.87 2.83 4.22
C PHE A 49 10.52 4.30 3.94
N ASP A 50 9.80 4.56 2.84
CA ASP A 50 9.20 5.85 2.51
C ASP A 50 7.68 5.70 2.34
N LYS A 51 6.92 6.56 3.03
CA LYS A 51 5.44 6.61 2.96
C LYS A 51 4.93 7.08 1.60
N ASP A 52 5.77 7.74 0.80
CA ASP A 52 5.44 8.25 -0.53
C ASP A 52 5.80 7.27 -1.66
N ASP A 53 6.48 6.16 -1.33
CA ASP A 53 6.71 5.06 -2.26
C ASP A 53 5.43 4.20 -2.42
N PRO A 54 4.85 4.15 -3.63
CA PRO A 54 3.63 3.37 -3.87
C PRO A 54 3.85 1.86 -3.70
N LEU A 55 5.03 1.32 -4.02
CA LEU A 55 5.31 -0.11 -3.89
C LEU A 55 5.40 -0.52 -2.41
N ALA A 56 6.19 0.21 -1.63
CA ALA A 56 6.30 -0.02 -0.19
C ALA A 56 4.94 0.10 0.52
N MET A 57 4.15 1.13 0.18
CA MET A 57 2.83 1.34 0.80
C MET A 57 1.82 0.26 0.43
N ARG A 58 1.79 -0.22 -0.82
CA ARG A 58 0.90 -1.32 -1.25
C ARG A 58 1.27 -2.61 -0.54
N LEU A 59 2.57 -2.90 -0.43
CA LEU A 59 3.08 -4.08 0.28
C LEU A 59 2.69 -4.06 1.77
N VAL A 60 2.94 -2.94 2.46
CA VAL A 60 2.58 -2.76 3.88
C VAL A 60 1.08 -2.89 4.10
N THR A 61 0.27 -2.27 3.25
CA THR A 61 -1.20 -2.31 3.35
C THR A 61 -1.72 -3.73 3.17
N ALA A 62 -1.30 -4.43 2.11
CA ALA A 62 -1.70 -5.80 1.83
C ALA A 62 -1.28 -6.75 2.97
N ALA A 63 -0.01 -6.67 3.42
CA ALA A 63 0.50 -7.49 4.51
C ALA A 63 -0.23 -7.25 5.83
N SER A 64 -0.47 -5.98 6.18
CA SER A 64 -1.19 -5.60 7.40
C SER A 64 -2.63 -6.12 7.37
N ASN A 65 -3.33 -5.98 6.24
CA ASN A 65 -4.71 -6.46 6.10
C ASN A 65 -4.80 -7.99 6.17
N LEU A 66 -3.88 -8.72 5.53
CA LEU A 66 -3.80 -10.18 5.65
C LEU A 66 -3.59 -10.61 7.11
N ARG A 67 -2.70 -9.92 7.83
CA ARG A 67 -2.49 -10.18 9.25
C ARG A 67 -3.74 -9.90 10.08
N SER A 68 -4.41 -8.76 9.86
CA SER A 68 -5.65 -8.42 10.54
C SER A 68 -6.74 -9.48 10.29
N HIS A 69 -6.84 -9.98 9.05
CA HIS A 69 -7.78 -11.04 8.70
C HIS A 69 -7.52 -12.34 9.47
N VAL A 70 -6.25 -12.75 9.62
CA VAL A 70 -5.88 -13.94 10.40
C VAL A 70 -6.28 -13.83 11.88
N PHE A 71 -6.23 -12.62 12.45
CA PHE A 71 -6.62 -12.38 13.85
C PHE A 71 -8.10 -11.98 14.02
N GLY A 72 -8.90 -11.97 12.95
CA GLY A 72 -10.30 -11.53 13.01
C GLY A 72 -10.47 -10.06 13.41
N ILE A 73 -9.50 -9.21 13.07
CA ILE A 73 -9.53 -7.77 13.35
C ILE A 73 -10.27 -7.08 12.19
N GLU A 74 -11.50 -6.65 12.47
CA GLU A 74 -12.32 -5.85 11.55
C GLU A 74 -12.48 -4.41 12.09
N PRO A 75 -12.55 -3.39 11.21
CA PRO A 75 -12.50 -3.45 9.75
C PRO A 75 -11.07 -3.48 9.18
N LEU A 76 -10.92 -4.06 7.98
CA LEU A 76 -9.69 -3.94 7.19
C LEU A 76 -9.42 -2.49 6.80
N GLN A 77 -8.15 -2.13 6.64
CA GLN A 77 -7.75 -0.75 6.43
C GLN A 77 -7.62 -0.45 4.93
N SER A 78 -8.02 0.74 4.51
CA SER A 78 -7.73 1.24 3.17
C SER A 78 -6.27 1.68 3.06
N LEU A 79 -5.78 1.85 1.83
CA LEU A 79 -4.42 2.34 1.58
C LEU A 79 -4.19 3.73 2.19
N TYR A 80 -5.21 4.59 2.18
CA TYR A 80 -5.17 5.90 2.82
C TYR A 80 -5.03 5.81 4.35
N ALA A 81 -5.83 4.97 4.99
CA ALA A 81 -5.77 4.78 6.45
C ALA A 81 -4.43 4.16 6.87
N ALA A 82 -3.99 3.13 6.15
CA ALA A 82 -2.68 2.50 6.37
C ALA A 82 -1.53 3.49 6.20
N LYS A 83 -1.58 4.38 5.19
CA LYS A 83 -0.58 5.44 4.98
C LYS A 83 -0.54 6.44 6.14
N GLY A 84 -1.70 6.81 6.68
CA GLY A 84 -1.77 7.69 7.84
C GLY A 84 -1.08 7.08 9.08
N ILE A 85 -1.33 5.81 9.34
CA ILE A 85 -0.80 5.08 10.50
C ILE A 85 0.70 4.77 10.31
N ALA A 86 1.09 4.15 9.20
CA ALA A 86 2.47 3.73 8.94
C ALA A 86 3.41 4.93 8.70
N GLY A 87 2.91 5.99 8.05
CA GLY A 87 3.66 7.21 7.78
C GLY A 87 3.64 8.24 8.90
N ASN A 88 2.96 7.96 10.03
CA ASN A 88 2.73 8.89 11.13
C ASN A 88 2.34 10.30 10.65
N ILE A 89 1.36 10.36 9.73
CA ILE A 89 0.99 11.60 9.03
C ILE A 89 0.27 12.54 9.99
N ILE A 90 0.80 13.77 10.13
CA ILE A 90 0.16 14.85 10.86
C ILE A 90 -0.68 15.68 9.89
N PRO A 91 -2.01 15.82 10.11
CA PRO A 91 -2.83 16.72 9.30
C PRO A 91 -2.34 18.16 9.44
N ALA A 92 -2.16 18.84 8.32
CA ALA A 92 -1.77 20.25 8.28
C ALA A 92 -2.61 21.03 7.27
N ILE A 93 -2.95 22.28 7.61
CA ILE A 93 -3.68 23.21 6.74
C ILE A 93 -2.87 24.50 6.65
N ALA A 94 -2.83 25.11 5.47
CA ALA A 94 -2.00 26.29 5.22
C ALA A 94 -2.28 27.46 6.19
N THR A 95 -3.53 27.65 6.61
CA THR A 95 -3.95 28.75 7.49
C THR A 95 -3.32 28.67 8.89
N THR A 96 -3.19 27.47 9.47
CA THR A 96 -2.53 27.31 10.78
C THR A 96 -1.06 27.65 10.68
N ASN A 97 -0.39 27.22 9.60
CA ASN A 97 1.01 27.54 9.35
C ASN A 97 1.22 29.04 9.12
N ALA A 98 0.31 29.69 8.40
CA ALA A 98 0.36 31.13 8.15
C ALA A 98 0.22 31.96 9.44
N ILE A 99 -0.68 31.57 10.35
CA ILE A 99 -0.86 32.24 11.65
C ILE A 99 0.40 32.08 12.52
N VAL A 100 0.96 30.88 12.61
CA VAL A 100 2.18 30.63 13.39
C VAL A 100 3.37 31.38 12.80
N ALA A 101 3.54 31.37 11.48
CA ALA A 101 4.63 32.10 10.83
C ALA A 101 4.50 33.63 10.98
N GLY A 102 3.28 34.17 11.02
CA GLY A 102 3.05 35.59 11.29
C GLY A 102 3.30 36.01 12.74
N LEU A 103 3.36 35.05 13.67
CA LEU A 103 3.71 35.26 15.08
C LEU A 103 5.22 35.10 15.35
N GLN A 104 5.95 34.46 14.43
CA GLN A 104 7.40 34.19 14.54
C GLN A 104 8.28 35.40 14.22
#